data_AF-A0AAW0M9Q8-F1
#
_entry.id   AF-A0AAW0M9Q8-F1
#
_cell.length_a   1.000
_cell.length_b   1.000
_cell.length_c   1.000
_cell.angle_alpha   90.00
_cell.angle_beta   90.00
_cell.angle_gamma   90.00
#
_symmetry.space_group_name_H-M   'P 1'
#
loop_
_entity.id
_entity.type
_entity.pdbx_description
1 polymer ?
#
loop_
_entity_poly.entity_id
_entity_poly.type
_entity_poly.pdbx_seq_one_letter_code
_entity_poly.pdbx_strand_id
1 'polypeptide(L)'
;MFESDSMVVYSALQGLIEPPSSIEHVVIGTLRQLHFFLQIAFSHTHREGNTIANRQAKYAHFIKDFVTWMEDTPPIIAIEVSSDVNQIS
;
A
#
# COMPACT_ATOMS: atom_id res chain seq x y z
N MET A 1 -4.70 -3.14 9.31
CA MET A 1 -4.04 -4.26 8.59
C MET A 1 -3.23 -3.66 7.47
N PHE A 2 -2.01 -4.14 7.23
CA PHE A 2 -1.13 -3.67 6.14
C PHE A 2 -1.04 -4.75 5.07
N GLU A 3 -1.40 -4.42 3.84
CA GLU A 3 -1.46 -5.34 2.71
C GLU A 3 -0.38 -5.01 1.68
N SER A 4 0.33 -6.03 1.20
CA SER A 4 1.36 -5.90 0.18
C SER A 4 1.23 -7.02 -0.84
N ASP A 5 1.40 -6.72 -2.12
CA ASP A 5 1.53 -7.72 -3.18
C ASP A 5 2.98 -8.17 -3.41
N SER A 6 3.94 -7.44 -2.84
CA SER A 6 5.35 -7.80 -2.83
C SER A 6 5.70 -8.68 -1.65
N MET A 7 6.15 -9.90 -1.94
CA MET A 7 6.62 -10.86 -0.92
C MET A 7 7.87 -10.35 -0.18
N VAL A 8 8.75 -9.63 -0.87
CA VAL A 8 9.98 -9.08 -0.25
C VAL A 8 9.62 -8.01 0.79
N VAL A 9 8.69 -7.13 0.46
CA VAL A 9 8.21 -6.10 1.39
C VAL A 9 7.46 -6.73 2.57
N TYR A 10 6.59 -7.70 2.30
CA TYR A 10 5.89 -8.44 3.35
C TYR A 10 6.86 -9.13 4.33
N SER A 11 7.82 -9.88 3.81
CA SER A 11 8.80 -10.60 4.63
C SER A 11 9.69 -9.64 5.43
N ALA A 12 10.09 -8.51 4.85
CA ALA A 12 10.87 -7.50 5.56
C ALA A 12 10.08 -6.81 6.67
N LEU A 13 8.79 -6.49 6.43
CA LEU A 13 7.92 -5.88 7.45
C LEU A 13 7.59 -6.84 8.60
N GLN A 14 7.51 -8.14 8.34
CA GLN A 14 7.39 -9.16 9.39
C GLN A 14 8.70 -9.46 10.12
N GLY A 15 9.83 -8.91 9.67
CA GLY A 15 11.15 -9.22 10.23
C GLY A 15 11.66 -10.63 9.89
N LEU A 16 11.10 -11.27 8.86
CA LEU A 16 11.53 -12.59 8.39
C LEU A 16 12.84 -12.53 7.59
N ILE A 17 13.12 -11.37 6.98
CA ILE A 17 14.35 -11.10 6.23
C ILE A 17 14.87 -9.71 6.58
N GLU A 18 16.17 -9.51 6.40
CA GLU A 18 16.75 -8.16 6.38
C GLU A 18 16.32 -7.44 5.09
N PRO A 19 15.80 -6.20 5.17
CA PRO A 19 15.40 -5.47 3.98
C PRO A 19 16.60 -5.16 3.09
N PRO A 20 16.52 -5.37 1.76
CA PRO A 20 17.52 -4.88 0.83
C PRO A 20 17.71 -3.36 0.95
N SER A 21 18.94 -2.88 0.75
CA SER A 21 19.29 -1.45 0.86
C SER A 21 18.43 -0.53 -0.02
N SER A 22 17.90 -1.04 -1.14
CA SER A 22 16.99 -0.31 -2.02
C SER A 22 15.63 0.02 -1.39
N ILE A 23 15.21 -0.72 -0.35
CA ILE A 23 13.92 -0.54 0.34
C ILE A 23 14.05 -0.36 1.86
N GLU A 24 15.26 -0.46 2.42
CA GLU A 24 15.53 -0.41 3.86
C GLU A 24 14.89 0.79 4.55
N HIS A 25 15.12 2.01 4.03
CA HIS A 25 14.55 3.22 4.60
C HIS A 25 13.01 3.25 4.54
N VAL A 26 12.42 2.66 3.49
CA VAL A 26 10.96 2.57 3.35
C VAL A 26 10.39 1.61 4.40
N VAL A 27 11.02 0.46 4.59
CA VAL A 27 10.61 -0.54 5.60
C VAL A 27 10.73 0.05 7.00
N ILE A 28 11.87 0.67 7.34
CA ILE A 28 12.09 1.31 8.65
C ILE A 28 11.08 2.44 8.89
N GLY A 29 10.86 3.31 7.90
CA GLY A 29 9.88 4.39 7.99
C GLY A 29 8.46 3.86 8.23
N THR A 30 8.09 2.80 7.52
CA THR A 30 6.79 2.13 7.68
C THR A 30 6.64 1.57 9.09
N LEU A 31 7.64 0.83 9.60
CA LEU A 31 7.61 0.27 10.96
C LEU A 31 7.51 1.37 12.03
N ARG A 32 8.23 2.48 11.87
CA ARG A 32 8.11 3.65 12.77
C ARG A 32 6.70 4.24 12.78
N GLN A 33 6.06 4.36 11.61
CA GLN A 33 4.68 4.83 11.51
C GLN A 33 3.71 3.84 12.17
N LEU A 34 4.00 2.55 12.02
CA LEU A 34 3.22 1.45 12.56
C LEU A 34 3.25 1.42 14.10
N HIS A 35 4.34 1.85 14.75
CA HIS A 35 4.41 1.96 16.22
C HIS A 35 3.32 2.83 16.86
N PHE A 36 2.64 3.69 16.12
CA PHE A 36 1.51 4.48 16.62
C PHE A 36 0.19 3.71 16.70
N PHE A 37 0.12 2.49 16.17
CA PHE A 37 -1.08 1.65 16.17
C PHE A 37 -1.01 0.55 17.25
N LEU A 38 -2.14 0.29 17.93
CA LEU A 38 -2.23 -0.69 19.02
C LEU A 38 -2.08 -2.15 18.53
N GLN A 39 -2.58 -2.44 17.33
CA GLN A 39 -2.52 -3.78 16.74
C GLN A 39 -2.25 -3.67 15.25
N ILE A 40 -1.31 -4.49 14.78
CA ILE A 40 -0.87 -4.49 13.40
C ILE A 40 -0.83 -5.93 12.93
N ALA A 41 -1.44 -6.17 11.78
CA ALA A 41 -1.38 -7.41 11.05
C ALA A 41 -0.87 -7.11 9.66
N PHE A 42 0.03 -7.95 9.15
CA PHE A 42 0.52 -7.89 7.78
C PHE A 42 -0.13 -9.01 6.98
N SER A 43 -0.58 -8.71 5.77
CA SER A 43 -1.12 -9.69 4.84
C SER A 43 -0.40 -9.59 3.49
N HIS A 44 -0.01 -10.73 2.95
CA HIS A 44 0.44 -10.81 1.56
C HIS A 44 -0.76 -11.10 0.68
N THR A 45 -1.12 -10.16 -0.18
CA THR A 45 -2.29 -10.26 -1.07
C THR A 45 -1.85 -10.50 -2.49
N HIS A 46 -2.54 -11.38 -3.21
CA HIS A 46 -2.30 -11.51 -4.65
C HIS A 46 -2.64 -10.19 -5.36
N ARG A 47 -1.98 -9.91 -6.49
CA ARG A 47 -2.12 -8.64 -7.24
C ARG A 47 -3.57 -8.31 -7.66
N GLU A 48 -4.43 -9.31 -7.72
CA GLU A 48 -5.87 -9.19 -7.99
C GLU A 48 -6.65 -8.63 -6.79
N GLY A 49 -6.23 -8.95 -5.56
CA GLY A 49 -6.76 -8.36 -4.31
C GLY A 49 -6.24 -6.94 -4.05
N ASN A 50 -5.15 -6.53 -4.71
CA ASN A 50 -4.59 -5.17 -4.60
C ASN A 50 -4.75 -4.37 -5.90
N THR A 51 -5.88 -4.57 -6.60
CA THR A 51 -6.14 -3.97 -7.91
C THR A 51 -6.19 -2.44 -7.88
N ILE A 52 -6.65 -1.86 -6.77
CA ILE A 52 -6.72 -0.39 -6.59
C ILE A 52 -5.31 0.21 -6.51
N ALA A 53 -4.45 -0.27 -5.60
CA ALA A 53 -3.09 0.28 -5.48
C ALA A 53 -2.27 0.05 -6.76
N ASN A 54 -2.45 -1.10 -7.42
CA ASN A 54 -1.81 -1.37 -8.71
C ASN A 54 -2.28 -0.41 -9.81
N ARG A 55 -3.56 -0.03 -9.86
CA ARG A 55 -4.04 1.00 -10.81
C ARG A 55 -3.52 2.38 -10.44
N GLN A 56 -3.50 2.73 -9.15
CA GLN A 56 -2.93 4.01 -8.69
C GLN A 56 -1.44 4.13 -9.06
N ALA A 57 -0.63 3.11 -8.79
CA ALA A 57 0.80 3.11 -9.11
C ALA A 57 1.04 3.21 -10.62
N LYS A 58 0.27 2.47 -11.43
CA LYS A 58 0.32 2.59 -12.89
C LYS A 58 -0.07 3.99 -13.35
N TYR A 59 -1.13 4.56 -12.79
CA TYR A 59 -1.58 5.90 -13.15
C TYR A 59 -0.51 6.94 -12.81
N ALA A 60 0.01 6.94 -11.57
CA ALA A 60 1.08 7.84 -11.13
C ALA A 60 2.35 7.73 -12.01
N HIS A 61 2.68 6.54 -12.49
CA HIS A 61 3.80 6.35 -13.42
C HIS A 61 3.66 7.13 -14.73
N PHE A 62 2.43 7.34 -15.21
CA PHE A 62 2.15 8.05 -16.46
C PHE A 62 1.92 9.55 -16.30
N ILE A 63 1.89 10.05 -15.07
CA ILE A 63 1.67 11.47 -14.82
C ILE A 63 2.98 12.16 -14.45
N LYS A 64 3.33 13.21 -15.20
CA LYS A 64 4.52 14.00 -14.92
C LYS A 64 4.32 15.10 -13.87
N ASP A 65 3.09 15.64 -13.74
CA ASP A 65 2.84 16.89 -12.99
C ASP A 65 1.58 16.88 -12.09
N PHE A 66 1.07 15.72 -11.68
CA PHE A 66 -0.11 15.62 -10.82
C PHE A 66 0.28 15.18 -9.42
N VAL A 67 0.17 16.13 -8.50
CA VAL A 67 0.32 15.91 -7.06
C VAL A 67 -1.07 16.08 -6.46
N THR A 68 -1.63 14.99 -5.95
CA THR A 68 -2.83 15.01 -5.12
C THR A 68 -2.46 14.52 -3.72
N TRP A 69 -3.12 15.07 -2.69
CA TRP A 69 -2.90 14.64 -1.31
C TRP A 69 -3.53 13.26 -1.09
N MET A 70 -2.96 12.48 -0.15
CA MET A 70 -3.44 11.13 0.18
C MET A 70 -4.90 11.12 0.70
N GLU A 71 -5.39 12.27 1.18
CA GLU A 71 -6.74 12.48 1.69
C GLU A 71 -7.78 12.72 0.58
N ASP A 72 -7.34 13.17 -0.61
CA ASP A 72 -8.21 13.37 -1.76
C ASP A 72 -8.25 12.09 -2.60
N THR A 73 -9.46 11.58 -2.85
CA THR A 73 -9.66 10.45 -3.77
C THR A 73 -9.68 10.99 -5.20
N PRO A 74 -8.64 10.75 -6.03
CA PRO A 74 -8.66 11.25 -7.39
C PRO A 74 -9.81 10.59 -8.17
N PRO A 75 -10.49 11.35 -9.07
CA PRO A 75 -11.70 10.88 -9.75
C PRO A 75 -11.55 9.53 -10.47
N ILE A 76 -10.32 9.18 -10.86
CA ILE A 76 -9.99 7.96 -11.60
C ILE A 76 -10.14 6.66 -10.80
N ILE A 77 -10.10 6.71 -9.48
CA ILE A 77 -10.32 5.53 -8.61
C ILE A 77 -11.61 5.66 -7.79
N ALA A 78 -12.36 6.75 -7.95
CA ALA A 78 -13.53 7.03 -7.11
C ALA A 78 -14.59 5.92 -7.21
N ILE A 79 -14.73 5.32 -8.40
CA ILE A 79 -15.67 4.22 -8.64
C ILE A 79 -15.22 2.95 -7.91
N GLU A 80 -13.95 2.57 -8.03
CA GLU A 80 -13.40 1.39 -7.35
C GLU A 80 -13.40 1.55 -5.83
N VAL A 81 -13.05 2.72 -5.31
CA VAL A 81 -13.11 3.03 -3.87
C VAL A 81 -14.55 2.94 -3.37
N SER A 82 -15.52 3.48 -4.11
CA SER A 82 -16.94 3.37 -3.73
C SER A 82 -17.45 1.92 -3.74
N SER A 83 -16.95 1.09 -4.65
CA SER A 83 -17.31 -0.32 -4.72
C SER A 83 -16.67 -1.15 -3.60
N ASP A 84 -15.47 -0.78 -3.16
CA ASP A 84 -14.74 -1.45 -2.07
C ASP A 84 -15.44 -1.25 -0.73
N VAL A 85 -15.86 -0.01 -0.43
CA VAL A 85 -16.61 0.33 0.79
C VAL A 85 -17.92 -0.46 0.91
N ASN A 86 -18.58 -0.76 -0.22
CA ASN A 86 -19.85 -1.50 -0.25
C ASN A 86 -19.69 -3.03 -0.10
N GLN A 87 -18.47 -3.57 -0.09
CA GLN A 87 -18.22 -5.00 0.19
C GLN A 87 -18.00 -5.30 1.68
N ILE A 88 -17.97 -4.26 2.53
CA ILE A 88 -17.74 -4.36 3.99
C ILE A 88 -19.04 -4.11 4.79
N SER A 89 -20.18 -3.92 4.11
CA SER A 89 -21.51 -3.71 4.72
C SER A 89 -22.40 -4.95 4.67
#